data_AF-A0A5C6RKR6-F1
#
_entry.id   AF-A0A5C6RKR6-F1
#
_cell.length_a   1.000
_cell.length_b   1.000
_cell.length_c   1.000
_cell.angle_alpha   90.00
_cell.angle_beta   90.00
_cell.angle_gamma   90.00
#
_symmetry.space_group_name_H-M   'P 1'
#
loop_
_entity.id
_entity.type
_entity.pdbx_description
1 polymer ?
#
loop_
_entity_poly.entity_id
_entity_poly.type
_entity_poly.pdbx_seq_one_letter_code
_entity_poly.pdbx_strand_id
1 'polypeptide(L)'
;MLQQSALSWIIFVALCLSGPALFAQAPENDRADEAYSVSPYPMGNRPASARAAAFIRLFDTENVGNLRVYAARDGELDREYPFKGQAVPERFWDMLPEPYLSELQRRGGTAYAVYRIKGNRGEHYLLRLPTEKGEHTLVLFDLYGEQLGLINVLAYAYCGEKGCRQQDSFLTDLDGDTDLDILTKYAASPRAVPRSVVHLQQNDGGYETVMGWGTAIDLDAYNMRPVFW
;
A
#
# COMPACT_ATOMS: atom_id res chain seq x y z
N MET A 1 -74.18 -23.96 40.60
CA MET A 1 -73.97 -25.31 41.14
C MET A 1 -72.50 -25.66 40.91
N LEU A 2 -71.54 -25.17 41.70
CA LEU A 2 -71.15 -25.57 43.07
C LEU A 2 -70.89 -27.08 43.20
N GLN A 3 -69.62 -27.47 43.16
CA GLN A 3 -69.11 -28.56 43.99
C GLN A 3 -67.69 -28.24 44.45
N GLN A 4 -67.56 -28.04 45.76
CA GLN A 4 -66.33 -27.86 46.53
C GLN A 4 -65.85 -29.23 47.05
N SER A 5 -64.53 -29.42 47.14
CA SER A 5 -63.85 -30.24 48.15
C SER A 5 -62.33 -30.06 47.94
N ALA A 6 -61.64 -29.18 48.66
CA ALA A 6 -61.20 -29.25 50.05
C ALA A 6 -59.90 -30.07 50.27
N LEU A 7 -58.84 -29.31 50.64
CA LEU A 7 -57.76 -29.58 51.59
C LEU A 7 -56.79 -30.76 51.37
N SER A 8 -55.48 -30.46 51.31
CA SER A 8 -54.52 -30.60 52.44
C SER A 8 -53.06 -30.54 51.90
N TRP A 9 -52.37 -29.39 51.96
CA TRP A 9 -51.30 -29.05 52.94
C TRP A 9 -50.14 -30.05 53.07
N ILE A 10 -49.00 -29.80 52.37
CA ILE A 10 -47.59 -29.98 52.82
C ILE A 10 -46.72 -29.01 51.98
N ILE A 11 -46.44 -27.77 52.42
CA ILE A 11 -45.18 -27.29 53.03
C ILE A 11 -43.91 -27.84 52.34
N PHE A 12 -43.21 -27.03 51.53
CA PHE A 12 -41.79 -26.76 51.79
C PHE A 12 -41.30 -25.52 51.03
N VAL A 13 -40.61 -24.69 51.80
CA VAL A 13 -40.01 -23.40 51.48
C VAL A 13 -38.71 -23.60 50.68
N ALA A 14 -38.55 -22.90 49.55
CA ALA A 14 -37.27 -22.52 48.94
C ALA A 14 -37.56 -21.43 47.88
N LEU A 15 -37.72 -20.16 48.28
CA LEU A 15 -36.66 -19.17 48.45
C LEU A 15 -35.84 -18.90 47.18
N CYS A 16 -36.06 -17.70 46.63
CA CYS A 16 -35.14 -16.85 45.88
C CYS A 16 -34.43 -17.45 44.65
N LEU A 17 -34.78 -16.93 43.47
CA LEU A 17 -33.82 -16.39 42.50
C LEU A 17 -34.57 -15.62 41.40
N SER A 18 -34.96 -14.39 41.74
CA SER A 18 -35.22 -13.33 40.78
C SER A 18 -33.89 -12.91 40.15
N GLY A 19 -33.62 -13.35 38.92
CA GLY A 19 -32.55 -12.82 38.09
C GLY A 19 -33.14 -11.86 37.05
N PRO A 20 -32.71 -10.59 36.97
CA PRO A 20 -32.99 -9.78 35.80
C PRO A 20 -32.17 -10.35 34.63
N ALA A 21 -32.83 -10.70 33.53
CA ALA A 21 -32.17 -10.94 32.26
C ALA A 21 -31.63 -9.60 31.73
N LEU A 22 -30.46 -9.22 32.23
CA LEU A 22 -29.51 -8.34 31.59
C LEU A 22 -29.21 -8.91 30.21
N PHE A 23 -29.82 -8.34 29.16
CA PHE A 23 -29.23 -8.42 27.83
C PHE A 23 -27.97 -7.55 27.86
N ALA A 24 -26.88 -8.21 28.24
CA ALA A 24 -25.53 -7.74 28.06
C ALA A 24 -25.32 -7.43 26.57
N GLN A 25 -24.97 -6.19 26.26
CA GLN A 25 -24.25 -5.87 25.04
C GLN A 25 -23.02 -6.78 25.03
N ALA A 26 -22.87 -7.59 23.97
CA ALA A 26 -21.64 -8.32 23.74
C ALA A 26 -20.53 -7.27 23.64
N PRO A 27 -19.46 -7.33 24.46
CA PRO A 27 -18.32 -6.47 24.24
C PRO A 27 -17.73 -6.84 22.89
N GLU A 28 -17.79 -5.89 21.97
CA GLU A 28 -16.97 -5.88 20.77
C GLU A 28 -15.52 -6.09 21.20
N ASN A 29 -14.85 -7.01 20.52
CA ASN A 29 -13.63 -7.62 20.97
C ASN A 29 -12.45 -6.66 20.78
N ASP A 30 -12.32 -5.65 21.65
CA ASP A 30 -11.20 -4.69 21.75
C ASP A 30 -9.92 -5.34 22.33
N ARG A 31 -9.68 -6.62 22.06
CA ARG A 31 -8.49 -7.35 22.53
C ARG A 31 -7.55 -7.71 21.39
N ALA A 32 -7.07 -6.68 20.69
CA ALA A 32 -5.91 -6.78 19.80
C ALA A 32 -4.75 -5.85 20.22
N ASP A 33 -4.76 -5.35 21.47
CA ASP A 33 -3.77 -4.38 21.95
C ASP A 33 -2.68 -4.95 22.88
N GLU A 34 -2.67 -6.25 23.17
CA GLU A 34 -1.62 -6.87 23.99
C GLU A 34 -0.76 -7.85 23.18
N ALA A 35 0.36 -7.33 22.65
CA ALA A 35 1.70 -7.94 22.62
C ALA A 35 2.61 -7.28 21.56
N TYR A 36 2.85 -5.98 21.64
CA TYR A 36 4.02 -5.39 20.97
C TYR A 36 5.26 -5.65 21.82
N SER A 37 5.80 -6.88 21.71
CA SER A 37 7.16 -7.15 22.15
C SER A 37 7.88 -7.98 21.10
N VAL A 38 9.03 -7.44 20.68
CA VAL A 38 10.06 -8.02 19.82
C VAL A 38 9.79 -7.96 18.31
N SER A 39 10.40 -6.97 17.65
CA SER A 39 10.99 -7.18 16.33
C SER A 39 12.35 -6.47 16.28
N PRO A 40 13.45 -7.18 15.92
CA PRO A 40 14.77 -6.59 15.77
C PRO A 40 14.95 -6.12 14.32
N TYR A 41 14.89 -4.80 14.04
CA TYR A 41 15.49 -4.10 12.87
C TYR A 41 15.06 -2.62 12.83
N PRO A 42 15.82 -1.72 12.16
CA PRO A 42 16.68 -0.70 12.79
C PRO A 42 15.94 0.38 13.61
N MET A 43 16.70 1.06 14.49
CA MET A 43 16.26 1.99 15.55
C MET A 43 15.43 3.24 15.13
N GLY A 44 15.03 3.37 13.85
CA GLY A 44 14.22 4.47 13.33
C GLY A 44 12.77 4.11 12.96
N ASN A 45 12.44 2.83 12.73
CA ASN A 45 11.15 2.43 12.13
C ASN A 45 10.15 1.89 13.15
N ARG A 46 9.94 2.62 14.25
CA ARG A 46 8.76 2.35 15.08
C ARG A 46 7.55 2.99 14.39
N PRO A 47 6.51 2.22 14.07
CA PRO A 47 5.27 2.81 13.56
C PRO A 47 4.78 3.86 14.55
N ALA A 48 4.33 5.01 14.04
CA ALA A 48 3.88 6.11 14.89
C ALA A 48 2.63 5.77 15.72
N SER A 49 1.88 4.74 15.30
CA SER A 49 0.67 4.26 15.97
C SER A 49 0.42 2.77 15.68
N ALA A 50 -0.51 2.16 16.42
CA ALA A 50 -0.98 0.80 16.14
C ALA A 50 -1.66 0.69 14.76
N ARG A 51 -2.30 1.77 14.30
CA ARG A 51 -2.93 1.86 12.97
C ARG A 51 -1.88 1.88 11.86
N ALA A 52 -0.83 2.70 12.00
CA ALA A 52 0.30 2.71 11.08
C ALA A 52 0.97 1.33 11.02
N ALA A 53 1.16 0.69 12.17
CA ALA A 53 1.71 -0.66 12.22
C ALA A 53 0.81 -1.69 11.50
N ALA A 54 -0.52 -1.56 11.63
CA ALA A 54 -1.48 -2.40 10.93
C ALA A 54 -1.46 -2.18 9.41
N PHE A 55 -1.28 -0.94 8.96
CA PHE A 55 -1.08 -0.61 7.55
C PHE A 55 0.21 -1.21 7.00
N ILE A 56 1.33 -1.07 7.71
CA ILE A 56 2.65 -1.59 7.31
C ILE A 56 2.62 -3.12 7.11
N ARG A 57 1.83 -3.85 7.91
CA ARG A 57 1.68 -5.31 7.78
C ARG A 57 1.00 -5.77 6.50
N LEU A 58 0.41 -4.87 5.71
CA LEU A 58 -0.19 -5.21 4.43
C LEU A 58 0.84 -5.46 3.33
N PHE A 59 2.11 -5.13 3.56
CA PHE A 59 3.16 -5.13 2.54
C PHE A 59 4.11 -6.31 2.73
N ASP A 60 4.43 -6.96 1.62
CA ASP A 60 5.58 -7.86 1.56
C ASP A 60 6.88 -7.05 1.60
N THR A 61 7.90 -7.57 2.27
CA THR A 61 9.21 -6.89 2.34
C THR A 61 10.08 -7.31 1.18
N GLU A 62 10.61 -6.33 0.45
CA GLU A 62 11.50 -6.56 -0.70
C GLU A 62 12.85 -5.88 -0.44
N ASN A 63 13.93 -6.66 -0.55
CA ASN A 63 15.30 -6.14 -0.48
C ASN A 63 15.81 -5.91 -1.91
N VAL A 64 15.69 -4.67 -2.36
CA VAL A 64 15.96 -4.30 -3.74
C VAL A 64 17.46 -4.14 -3.98
N GLY A 65 18.04 -5.03 -4.80
CA GLY A 65 19.34 -4.79 -5.44
C GLY A 65 19.18 -4.14 -6.82
N ASN A 66 18.23 -4.63 -7.61
CA ASN A 66 17.80 -4.05 -8.88
C ASN A 66 16.37 -4.52 -9.19
N LEU A 67 15.39 -3.66 -8.96
CA LEU A 67 13.97 -3.95 -9.17
C LEU A 67 13.44 -3.10 -10.32
N ARG A 68 13.07 -3.77 -11.41
CA ARG A 68 12.32 -3.17 -12.50
C ARG A 68 10.83 -3.10 -12.15
N VAL A 69 10.28 -1.91 -12.06
CA VAL A 69 8.86 -1.62 -11.82
C VAL A 69 8.16 -1.25 -13.13
N TYR A 70 7.10 -1.99 -13.48
CA TYR A 70 6.32 -1.79 -14.70
C TYR A 70 4.84 -2.04 -14.43
N ALA A 71 3.97 -1.33 -15.13
CA ALA A 71 2.53 -1.47 -14.97
C ALA A 71 1.96 -2.59 -15.85
N ALA A 72 0.96 -3.31 -15.34
CA ALA A 72 0.06 -4.12 -16.16
C ALA A 72 -0.88 -3.22 -16.96
N ARG A 73 -1.33 -3.68 -18.12
CA ARG A 73 -2.42 -3.02 -18.85
C ARG A 73 -3.75 -3.31 -18.16
N ASP A 74 -4.70 -2.40 -18.39
CA ASP A 74 -6.08 -2.59 -17.97
C ASP A 74 -6.61 -3.93 -18.52
N GLY A 75 -7.11 -4.80 -17.64
CA GLY A 75 -7.62 -6.13 -18.01
C GLY A 75 -6.57 -7.23 -18.18
N GLU A 76 -5.27 -6.93 -18.04
CA GLU A 76 -4.16 -7.88 -18.24
C GLU A 76 -3.38 -8.15 -16.93
N LEU A 77 -4.08 -8.29 -15.80
CA LEU A 77 -3.45 -8.82 -14.57
C LEU A 77 -3.30 -10.34 -14.68
N ASP A 78 -2.23 -10.77 -15.34
CA ASP A 78 -1.89 -12.19 -15.43
C ASP A 78 -1.57 -12.79 -14.05
N ARG A 79 -1.50 -14.13 -13.98
CA ARG A 79 -1.20 -14.83 -12.72
C ARG A 79 0.23 -14.65 -12.25
N GLU A 80 1.13 -14.14 -13.06
CA GLU A 80 2.56 -14.02 -12.76
C GLU A 80 2.99 -12.57 -12.50
N TYR A 81 2.06 -11.61 -12.61
CA TYR A 81 2.34 -10.20 -12.43
C TYR A 81 2.83 -9.96 -11.00
N PRO A 82 4.07 -9.48 -10.83
CA PRO A 82 4.70 -9.41 -9.50
C PRO A 82 4.06 -8.31 -8.64
N PHE A 83 3.47 -7.28 -9.25
CA PHE A 83 2.95 -6.11 -8.53
C PHE A 83 1.43 -6.17 -8.26
N LYS A 84 0.87 -7.36 -8.03
CA LYS A 84 -0.57 -7.48 -7.69
C LYS A 84 -0.89 -6.82 -6.36
N GLY A 85 -0.09 -7.11 -5.34
CA GLY A 85 -0.27 -6.67 -3.98
C GLY A 85 -1.52 -7.24 -3.29
N GLN A 86 -1.69 -6.87 -2.02
CA GLN A 86 -2.86 -7.14 -1.21
C GLN A 86 -3.79 -5.92 -1.19
N ALA A 87 -5.10 -6.13 -1.30
CA ALA A 87 -6.07 -5.02 -1.23
C ALA A 87 -5.93 -4.26 0.10
N VAL A 88 -5.83 -2.94 0.02
CA VAL A 88 -5.78 -2.03 1.17
C VAL A 88 -7.20 -1.80 1.67
N PRO A 89 -7.52 -2.18 2.92
CA PRO A 89 -8.82 -1.91 3.52
C PRO A 89 -9.20 -0.42 3.49
N GLU A 90 -10.48 -0.12 3.26
CA GLU A 90 -11.00 1.26 3.17
C GLU A 90 -10.65 2.13 4.39
N ARG A 91 -10.57 1.52 5.58
CA ARG A 91 -10.15 2.21 6.81
C ARG A 91 -8.72 2.79 6.79
N PHE A 92 -7.93 2.54 5.75
CA PHE A 92 -6.62 3.12 5.56
C PHE A 92 -6.55 4.07 4.35
N TRP A 93 -7.66 4.27 3.62
CA TRP A 93 -7.65 5.11 2.42
C TRP A 93 -7.39 6.58 2.73
N ASP A 94 -7.81 7.06 3.90
CA ASP A 94 -7.51 8.40 4.43
C ASP A 94 -6.02 8.62 4.78
N MET A 95 -5.19 7.58 4.68
CA MET A 95 -3.73 7.72 4.73
C MET A 95 -3.16 8.17 3.38
N LEU A 96 -3.91 8.04 2.27
CA LEU A 96 -3.45 8.47 0.94
C LEU A 96 -3.54 10.00 0.81
N PRO A 97 -2.59 10.65 0.12
CA PRO A 97 -2.70 12.07 -0.16
C PRO A 97 -3.78 12.36 -1.21
N GLU A 98 -4.45 13.51 -1.07
CA GLU A 98 -5.29 14.12 -2.12
C GLU A 98 -4.36 14.58 -3.24
N PRO A 99 -4.22 13.87 -4.37
CA PRO A 99 -5.32 13.54 -5.30
C PRO A 99 -5.64 12.04 -5.48
N TYR A 100 -4.86 11.15 -4.86
CA TYR A 100 -5.02 9.70 -5.04
C TYR A 100 -6.28 9.17 -4.36
N LEU A 101 -6.61 9.70 -3.17
CA LEU A 101 -7.85 9.37 -2.47
C LEU A 101 -9.08 9.75 -3.32
N SER A 102 -9.11 10.99 -3.81
CA SER A 102 -10.17 11.47 -4.71
C SER A 102 -10.32 10.61 -5.97
N GLU A 103 -9.21 10.25 -6.64
CA GLU A 103 -9.26 9.38 -7.83
C GLU A 103 -9.76 7.97 -7.52
N LEU A 104 -9.30 7.39 -6.41
CA LEU A 104 -9.72 6.07 -5.95
C LEU A 104 -11.24 6.03 -5.72
N GLN A 105 -11.79 7.04 -5.03
CA GLN A 105 -13.22 7.17 -4.77
C GLN A 105 -14.02 7.44 -6.05
N ARG A 106 -13.54 8.37 -6.90
CA ARG A 106 -14.22 8.74 -8.16
C ARG A 106 -14.37 7.57 -9.11
N ARG A 107 -13.38 6.67 -9.15
CA ARG A 107 -13.38 5.48 -10.02
C ARG A 107 -14.01 4.26 -9.36
N GLY A 108 -14.30 4.31 -8.05
CA GLY A 108 -14.74 3.14 -7.28
C GLY A 108 -13.71 2.01 -7.30
N GLY A 109 -12.42 2.35 -7.36
CA GLY A 109 -11.35 1.37 -7.47
C GLY A 109 -10.80 0.91 -6.13
N THR A 110 -9.70 0.16 -6.15
CA THR A 110 -9.04 -0.38 -4.95
C THR A 110 -7.55 -0.11 -5.01
N ALA A 111 -6.98 0.35 -3.89
CA ALA A 111 -5.54 0.43 -3.72
C ALA A 111 -5.01 -0.92 -3.23
N TYR A 112 -3.82 -1.31 -3.66
CA TYR A 112 -3.17 -2.55 -3.29
C TYR A 112 -1.77 -2.26 -2.74
N ALA A 113 -1.48 -2.79 -1.55
CA ALA A 113 -0.16 -2.76 -0.93
C ALA A 113 0.73 -3.80 -1.61
N VAL A 114 1.81 -3.36 -2.25
CA VAL A 114 2.67 -4.24 -3.05
C VAL A 114 3.91 -4.61 -2.27
N TYR A 115 4.85 -3.66 -2.13
CA TYR A 115 6.12 -3.89 -1.42
C TYR A 115 6.42 -2.78 -0.44
N ARG A 116 7.11 -3.18 0.62
CA ARG A 116 7.83 -2.31 1.53
C ARG A 116 9.31 -2.45 1.24
N ILE A 117 9.92 -1.37 0.79
CA ILE A 117 11.28 -1.32 0.29
C ILE A 117 12.12 -0.54 1.27
N LYS A 118 13.28 -1.08 1.63
CA LYS A 118 14.21 -0.37 2.51
C LYS A 118 14.83 0.82 1.76
N GLY A 119 14.73 2.01 2.35
CA GLY A 119 15.51 3.19 1.97
C GLY A 119 16.58 3.51 3.01
N ASN A 120 17.30 4.60 2.80
CA ASN A 120 18.43 4.99 3.67
C ASN A 120 18.00 5.50 5.06
N ARG A 121 16.85 6.18 5.16
CA ARG A 121 16.31 6.76 6.40
C ARG A 121 15.00 6.15 6.87
N GLY A 122 14.43 5.24 6.11
CA GLY A 122 13.12 4.68 6.40
C GLY A 122 12.73 3.59 5.42
N GLU A 123 11.44 3.27 5.41
CA GLU A 123 10.86 2.34 4.45
C GLU A 123 9.98 3.12 3.47
N HIS A 124 10.06 2.74 2.20
CA HIS A 124 9.20 3.22 1.13
C HIS A 124 8.11 2.18 0.85
N TYR A 125 6.91 2.64 0.51
CA TYR A 125 5.73 1.83 0.31
C TYR A 125 5.28 1.93 -1.13
N LEU A 126 5.40 0.82 -1.87
CA LEU A 126 4.91 0.69 -3.23
C LEU A 126 3.45 0.28 -3.21
N LEU A 127 2.58 1.14 -3.72
CA LEU A 127 1.16 0.84 -3.89
C LEU A 127 0.81 0.74 -5.38
N ARG A 128 -0.12 -0.16 -5.70
CA ARG A 128 -0.81 -0.19 -6.99
C ARG A 128 -2.21 0.38 -6.80
N LEU A 129 -2.57 1.41 -7.54
CA LEU A 129 -3.86 2.08 -7.41
C LEU A 129 -4.28 2.73 -8.74
N PRO A 130 -5.58 2.91 -8.96
CA PRO A 130 -6.06 3.64 -10.11
C PRO A 130 -5.70 5.12 -9.99
N THR A 131 -5.29 5.71 -11.12
CA THR A 131 -5.05 7.16 -11.23
C THR A 131 -5.59 7.66 -12.57
N GLU A 132 -5.42 8.95 -12.85
CA GLU A 132 -5.64 9.49 -14.20
C GLU A 132 -4.78 8.81 -15.27
N LYS A 133 -3.70 8.12 -14.89
CA LYS A 133 -2.74 7.44 -15.77
C LYS A 133 -3.03 5.96 -16.00
N GLY A 134 -4.12 5.41 -15.45
CA GLY A 134 -4.54 4.03 -15.65
C GLY A 134 -4.87 3.29 -14.35
N GLU A 135 -5.52 2.14 -14.46
CA GLU A 135 -6.07 1.37 -13.33
C GLU A 135 -4.98 0.66 -12.50
N HIS A 136 -3.79 0.48 -13.07
CA HIS A 136 -2.68 -0.27 -12.47
C HIS A 136 -1.41 0.59 -12.32
N THR A 137 -1.60 1.85 -11.93
CA THR A 137 -0.49 2.76 -11.66
C THR A 137 0.25 2.31 -10.40
N LEU A 138 1.58 2.23 -10.47
CA LEU A 138 2.46 1.91 -9.36
C LEU A 138 3.11 3.19 -8.84
N VAL A 139 2.94 3.46 -7.55
CA VAL A 139 3.36 4.71 -6.91
C VAL A 139 4.12 4.40 -5.62
N LEU A 140 5.25 5.07 -5.45
CA LEU A 140 6.10 4.96 -4.28
C LEU A 140 5.79 6.11 -3.31
N PHE A 141 5.60 5.76 -2.04
CA PHE A 141 5.30 6.69 -0.96
C PHE A 141 6.24 6.50 0.23
N ASP A 142 6.38 7.54 1.03
CA ASP A 142 6.84 7.45 2.42
C ASP A 142 5.65 7.48 3.37
N LEU A 143 5.81 6.95 4.57
CA LEU A 143 4.81 7.05 5.63
C LEU A 143 5.29 8.01 6.73
N TYR A 144 4.61 9.15 6.85
CA TYR A 144 4.85 10.17 7.88
C TYR A 144 3.73 10.12 8.93
N GLY A 145 4.00 9.45 10.05
CA GLY A 145 2.97 9.21 11.06
C GLY A 145 1.91 8.24 10.54
N GLU A 146 0.74 8.76 10.19
CA GLU A 146 -0.35 8.02 9.56
C GLU A 146 -0.68 8.52 8.14
N GLN A 147 0.19 9.34 7.55
CA GLN A 147 -0.06 9.96 6.24
C GLN A 147 1.01 9.58 5.24
N LEU A 148 0.60 9.16 4.05
CA LEU A 148 1.49 8.82 2.95
C LEU A 148 1.92 10.10 2.22
N GLY A 149 3.22 10.28 2.07
CA GLY A 149 3.83 11.33 1.23
C GLY A 149 4.28 10.75 -0.10
N LEU A 150 3.91 11.38 -1.22
CA LEU A 150 4.33 10.94 -2.55
C LEU A 150 5.84 11.11 -2.71
N ILE A 151 6.52 10.04 -3.13
CA ILE A 151 7.92 10.11 -3.59
C ILE A 151 7.91 10.20 -5.11
N ASN A 152 7.37 9.18 -5.78
CA ASN A 152 7.36 9.14 -7.24
C ASN A 152 6.25 8.21 -7.77
N VAL A 153 5.70 8.53 -8.94
CA VAL A 153 4.96 7.54 -9.72
C VAL A 153 6.02 6.70 -10.42
N LEU A 154 6.05 5.38 -10.22
CA LEU A 154 7.08 4.51 -10.78
C LEU A 154 6.67 3.92 -12.12
N ALA A 155 5.41 3.48 -12.25
CA ALA A 155 4.97 2.92 -13.51
C ALA A 155 3.50 3.18 -13.81
N TYR A 156 3.21 3.38 -15.09
CA TYR A 156 1.86 3.40 -15.63
C TYR A 156 1.88 3.07 -17.12
N ALA A 157 0.73 2.62 -17.61
CA ALA A 157 0.50 2.35 -19.02
C ALA A 157 -0.90 2.89 -19.36
N TYR A 158 -0.96 3.85 -20.28
CA TYR A 158 -2.20 4.53 -20.66
C TYR A 158 -2.29 4.66 -22.18
N CYS A 159 -3.44 4.30 -22.75
CA CYS A 159 -3.78 4.66 -24.13
C CYS A 159 -5.08 5.46 -24.17
N GLY A 160 -5.05 6.54 -24.94
CA GLY A 160 -6.25 7.26 -25.33
C GLY A 160 -6.25 7.52 -26.83
N GLU A 161 -7.20 8.33 -27.29
CA GLU A 161 -7.34 8.69 -28.71
C GLU A 161 -6.08 9.32 -29.32
N LYS A 162 -5.31 10.03 -28.49
CA LYS A 162 -4.10 10.76 -28.90
C LYS A 162 -2.83 9.90 -28.89
N GLY A 163 -2.96 8.60 -28.61
CA GLY A 163 -1.86 7.66 -28.53
C GLY A 163 -1.63 7.11 -27.14
N CYS A 164 -0.52 6.38 -27.00
CA CYS A 164 -0.18 5.63 -25.79
C CYS A 164 1.02 6.25 -25.09
N ARG A 165 1.04 6.16 -23.76
CA ARG A 165 2.12 6.58 -22.88
C ARG A 165 2.42 5.46 -21.91
N GLN A 166 3.71 5.21 -21.71
CA GLN A 166 4.20 4.25 -20.77
C GLN A 166 5.33 4.86 -19.95
N GLN A 167 5.35 4.51 -18.68
CA GLN A 167 6.47 4.76 -17.80
C GLN A 167 6.84 3.46 -17.08
N ASP A 168 8.14 3.15 -17.08
CA ASP A 168 8.74 2.10 -16.27
C ASP A 168 9.83 2.75 -15.40
N SER A 169 10.07 2.21 -14.21
CA SER A 169 11.18 2.63 -13.35
C SER A 169 12.05 1.46 -12.96
N PHE A 170 13.29 1.74 -12.60
CA PHE A 170 14.25 0.80 -12.04
C PHE A 170 14.69 1.38 -10.70
N LEU A 171 14.47 0.61 -9.64
CA LEU A 171 14.91 0.90 -8.29
C LEU A 171 16.22 0.14 -8.07
N THR A 172 17.33 0.84 -7.93
CA THR A 172 18.68 0.26 -7.85
C THR A 172 19.63 1.32 -7.31
N ASP A 173 20.77 0.89 -6.79
CA ASP A 173 21.91 1.78 -6.53
C ASP A 173 22.59 2.13 -7.87
N LEU A 174 22.56 3.41 -8.27
CA LEU A 174 23.09 3.89 -9.56
C LEU A 174 24.46 4.58 -9.42
N ASP A 175 24.80 5.13 -8.26
CA ASP A 175 26.05 5.87 -8.03
C ASP A 175 27.03 5.19 -7.06
N GLY A 176 26.64 4.05 -6.47
CA GLY A 176 27.45 3.19 -5.62
C GLY A 176 27.45 3.58 -4.15
N ASP A 177 26.57 4.47 -3.71
CA ASP A 177 26.47 4.92 -2.32
C ASP A 177 25.60 4.02 -1.43
N THR A 178 25.01 2.97 -2.02
CA THR A 178 24.11 1.98 -1.39
C THR A 178 22.71 2.48 -1.02
N ASP A 179 22.38 3.72 -1.37
CA ASP A 179 21.03 4.27 -1.25
C ASP A 179 20.16 3.85 -2.45
N LEU A 180 18.84 4.01 -2.31
CA LEU A 180 17.89 3.55 -3.32
C LEU A 180 17.65 4.63 -4.37
N ASP A 181 18.22 4.49 -5.58
CA ASP A 181 17.97 5.42 -6.67
C ASP A 181 16.82 4.96 -7.58
N ILE A 182 16.31 5.92 -8.37
CA ILE A 182 15.20 5.69 -9.30
C ILE A 182 15.62 6.16 -10.70
N LEU A 183 15.82 5.20 -11.61
CA LEU A 183 15.88 5.47 -13.05
C LEU A 183 14.49 5.29 -13.64
N THR A 184 13.91 6.34 -14.21
CA THR A 184 12.60 6.31 -14.88
C THR A 184 12.77 6.43 -16.38
N LYS A 185 12.12 5.55 -17.14
CA LYS A 185 12.05 5.60 -18.60
C LYS A 185 10.63 5.86 -19.07
N TYR A 186 10.52 6.71 -20.08
CA TYR A 186 9.27 7.11 -20.70
C TYR A 186 9.25 6.69 -22.16
N ALA A 187 8.11 6.17 -22.60
CA ALA A 187 7.84 5.91 -24.00
C ALA A 187 6.45 6.43 -24.38
N ALA A 188 6.31 6.91 -25.61
CA ALA A 188 5.05 7.35 -26.17
C ALA A 188 4.92 6.92 -27.62
N SER A 189 3.69 6.66 -28.06
CA SER A 189 3.34 6.34 -29.45
C SER A 189 2.25 7.32 -29.92
N PRO A 190 2.29 7.85 -31.16
CA PRO A 190 3.21 7.48 -32.26
C PRO A 190 4.59 8.15 -32.19
N ARG A 191 4.81 9.07 -31.23
CA ARG A 191 6.04 9.85 -31.11
C ARG A 191 6.99 9.22 -30.09
N ALA A 192 7.89 8.35 -30.55
CA ALA A 192 8.88 7.71 -29.69
C ALA A 192 10.08 8.64 -29.46
N VAL A 193 9.96 9.57 -28.51
CA VAL A 193 11.14 10.21 -27.92
C VAL A 193 11.36 9.55 -26.57
N PRO A 194 12.16 8.47 -26.49
CA PRO A 194 12.50 7.88 -25.22
C PRO A 194 13.20 8.93 -24.37
N ARG A 195 12.68 9.13 -23.16
CA ARG A 195 13.27 10.03 -22.17
C ARG A 195 13.60 9.21 -20.94
N SER A 196 14.77 9.47 -20.37
CA SER A 196 15.18 8.93 -19.09
C SER A 196 15.30 10.07 -18.09
N VAL A 197 14.93 9.80 -16.83
CA VAL A 197 15.12 10.70 -15.70
C VAL A 197 15.71 9.88 -14.57
N VAL A 198 16.77 10.38 -13.93
CA VAL A 198 17.40 9.72 -12.79
C VAL A 198 17.14 10.56 -11.55
N HIS A 199 16.72 9.89 -10.48
CA HIS A 199 16.61 10.48 -9.15
C HIS A 199 17.58 9.75 -8.23
N LEU A 200 18.58 10.47 -7.72
CA LEU A 200 19.55 9.93 -6.76
C LEU A 200 19.07 10.22 -5.35
N GLN A 201 18.98 9.19 -4.51
CA GLN A 201 18.63 9.37 -3.11
C GLN A 201 19.79 10.04 -2.39
N GLN A 202 19.48 11.06 -1.59
CA GLN A 202 20.46 11.82 -0.85
C GLN A 202 20.51 11.32 0.59
N ASN A 203 21.63 11.57 1.27
CA ASN A 203 21.82 11.28 2.70
C ASN A 203 20.72 11.83 3.62
N ASP A 204 19.97 12.85 3.15
CA ASP A 204 18.85 13.43 3.89
C ASP A 204 17.52 12.68 3.74
N GLY A 205 17.48 11.64 2.89
CA GLY A 205 16.32 10.85 2.49
C GLY A 205 15.56 11.42 1.28
N GLY A 206 15.89 12.65 0.87
CA GLY A 206 15.33 13.29 -0.31
C GLY A 206 15.89 12.72 -1.61
N TYR A 207 15.33 13.16 -2.73
CA TYR A 207 15.78 12.75 -4.06
C TYR A 207 16.21 13.97 -4.88
N GLU A 208 17.41 13.92 -5.46
CA GLU A 208 17.89 14.90 -6.43
C GLU A 208 17.66 14.40 -7.85
N THR A 209 17.08 15.24 -8.72
CA THR A 209 16.92 14.87 -10.14
C THR A 209 18.18 15.24 -10.92
N VAL A 210 18.86 14.24 -11.45
CA VAL A 210 20.04 14.45 -12.29
C VAL A 210 19.70 14.22 -13.77
N MET A 211 20.14 15.16 -14.61
CA MET A 211 20.00 15.03 -16.06
C MET A 211 21.15 14.14 -16.55
N GLY A 212 20.82 13.00 -17.18
CA GLY A 212 21.76 11.91 -17.50
C GLY A 212 22.98 12.24 -18.39
N TRP A 213 23.20 13.50 -18.77
CA TRP A 213 24.35 13.94 -19.58
C TRP A 213 25.64 14.15 -18.74
N GLY A 214 25.57 14.03 -17.41
CA GLY A 214 26.72 14.25 -16.50
C GLY A 214 27.03 13.08 -15.56
N THR A 215 26.28 11.98 -15.63
CA THR A 215 26.42 10.83 -14.73
C THR A 215 27.03 9.65 -15.48
N ALA A 216 27.96 8.91 -14.85
CA ALA A 216 28.56 7.70 -15.42
C ALA A 216 27.61 6.47 -15.40
N ILE A 217 26.32 6.70 -15.63
CA ILE A 217 25.27 5.68 -15.58
C ILE A 217 25.04 5.16 -17.00
N ASP A 218 25.22 3.85 -17.20
CA ASP A 218 24.87 3.18 -18.45
C ASP A 218 23.34 3.02 -18.55
N LEU A 219 22.68 4.01 -19.16
CA LEU A 219 21.23 4.00 -19.34
C LEU A 219 20.76 2.88 -20.28
N ASP A 220 21.61 2.34 -21.15
CA ASP A 220 21.22 1.32 -22.13
C ASP A 220 21.11 -0.08 -21.52
N ALA A 221 21.68 -0.29 -20.33
CA ALA A 221 21.48 -1.50 -19.53
C ALA A 221 20.02 -1.70 -19.06
N TYR A 222 19.19 -0.65 -19.10
CA TYR A 222 17.86 -0.63 -18.49
C TYR A 222 16.74 -0.56 -19.54
N ASN A 223 16.24 -1.69 -20.04
CA ASN A 223 15.29 -1.70 -21.15
C ASN A 223 13.82 -1.75 -20.72
N MET A 224 12.97 -0.86 -21.27
CA MET A 224 11.52 -0.86 -21.04
C MET A 224 10.85 -2.14 -21.53
N ARG A 225 9.74 -2.55 -20.90
CA ARG A 225 8.98 -3.74 -21.29
C ARG A 225 8.00 -3.21 -22.33
N PRO A 226 8.07 -3.65 -23.58
CA PRO A 226 7.09 -3.20 -24.56
C PRO A 226 5.68 -3.55 -24.07
N VAL A 227 4.87 -2.52 -23.83
CA VAL A 227 3.44 -2.69 -23.51
C VAL A 227 2.59 -2.42 -24.75
N PHE A 228 2.96 -1.47 -25.61
CA PHE A 228 2.14 -1.05 -26.76
C PHE A 228 2.81 -1.19 -28.14
N TRP A 229 3.96 -1.86 -28.23
CA TRP A 229 4.77 -1.98 -29.45
C TRP A 229 5.47 -3.33 -29.55
#